data_AF-M4SW07-F1
#
_entry.id   AF-M4SW07-F1
#
_cell.length_a   1.000
_cell.length_b   1.000
_cell.length_c   1.000
_cell.angle_alpha   90.00
_cell.angle_beta   90.00
_cell.angle_gamma   90.00
#
_symmetry.space_group_name_H-M   'P 1'
#
loop_
_entity.id
_entity.type
_entity.pdbx_description
1 polymer ?
#
loop_
_entity_poly.entity_id
_entity_poly.type
_entity_poly.pdbx_seq_one_letter_code
_entity_poly.pdbx_strand_id
1 'polypeptide(L)'
;MVKDQITPAIQLVGSAATLAGRIDDMVRLMLIQGQSSTSMCVSSGITFTAVTYTSETLPGCTATSENTETLPDEKLKEQTIDIKGKFEEAASATTGITASGTSCLIMHHGASSGLGQADTGAMLLGGLLQQSSAVGTAATWKGGSTNLQTIGAAYSTVDTEQRQFMAAIRQHDDINKKLLKLIGTEENSAEEIVIEAGAIYDNHPKEKKTISKSKAEAIRKMIENYRKALQEDKLDKERDDFFLKQLYINITACEMGAKPNSKENCEVTKPQTVKCDGTEQGDCEKATGCKGNKTEGKCKLTEAAQKALKKQSKK
;
A
#
# COMPACT_ATOMS: atom_id res chain seq x y z
N MET A 1 -13.79 -0.29 6.22
CA MET A 1 -13.37 0.78 5.28
C MET A 1 -12.00 0.45 4.69
N VAL A 2 -11.66 0.93 3.48
CA VAL A 2 -10.29 0.78 2.90
C VAL A 2 -9.20 1.27 3.86
N LYS A 3 -9.50 2.32 4.65
CA LYS A 3 -8.63 2.84 5.72
C LYS A 3 -8.22 1.78 6.75
N ASP A 4 -9.13 0.87 7.10
CA ASP A 4 -8.87 -0.19 8.08
C ASP A 4 -8.00 -1.31 7.49
N GLN A 5 -7.86 -1.34 6.16
CA GLN A 5 -6.99 -2.28 5.44
C GLN A 5 -5.57 -1.74 5.25
N ILE A 6 -5.32 -0.44 5.47
CA ILE A 6 -3.99 0.17 5.26
C ILE A 6 -2.98 -0.35 6.28
N THR A 7 -3.30 -0.31 7.58
CA THR A 7 -2.37 -0.78 8.62
C THR A 7 -2.06 -2.27 8.48
N PRO A 8 -3.05 -3.17 8.30
CA PRO A 8 -2.79 -4.58 8.01
C PRO A 8 -1.97 -4.79 6.73
N ALA A 9 -2.22 -4.02 5.67
CA ALA A 9 -1.43 -4.13 4.44
C ALA A 9 0.03 -3.75 4.64
N ILE A 10 0.31 -2.67 5.39
CA ILE A 10 1.69 -2.25 5.71
C ILE A 10 2.39 -3.33 6.54
N GLN A 11 1.69 -3.91 7.53
CA GLN A 11 2.24 -4.98 8.36
C GLN A 11 2.51 -6.26 7.56
N LEU A 12 1.61 -6.63 6.65
CA LEU A 12 1.76 -7.74 5.74
C LEU A 12 3.00 -7.55 4.86
N VAL A 13 3.13 -6.39 4.21
CA VAL A 13 4.28 -6.06 3.35
C VAL A 13 5.57 -6.10 4.16
N GLY A 14 5.58 -5.51 5.36
CA GLY A 14 6.74 -5.55 6.25
C GLY A 14 7.15 -6.97 6.64
N SER A 15 6.18 -7.83 6.94
CA SER A 15 6.42 -9.23 7.30
C SER A 15 6.96 -10.03 6.12
N ALA A 16 6.36 -9.88 4.93
CA ALA A 16 6.82 -10.51 3.70
C ALA A 16 8.24 -10.07 3.32
N ALA A 17 8.51 -8.75 3.35
CA ALA A 17 9.81 -8.19 3.05
C ALA A 17 10.89 -8.66 4.04
N THR A 18 10.55 -8.78 5.32
CA THR A 18 11.48 -9.30 6.35
C THR A 18 11.85 -10.76 6.08
N LEU A 19 10.89 -11.60 5.72
CA LEU A 19 11.16 -13.00 5.38
C LEU A 19 12.00 -13.13 4.11
N ALA A 20 11.68 -12.35 3.07
CA ALA A 20 12.42 -12.34 1.81
C ALA A 20 13.87 -11.85 2.00
N GLY A 21 14.07 -10.71 2.66
CA GLY A 21 15.42 -10.15 2.89
C GLY A 21 16.33 -11.08 3.70
N ARG A 22 15.78 -11.79 4.71
CA ARG A 22 16.54 -12.79 5.48
C ARG A 22 16.97 -14.01 4.65
N ILE A 23 16.26 -14.31 3.57
CA ILE A 23 16.67 -15.33 2.61
C ILE A 23 17.73 -14.73 1.68
N ASP A 24 17.41 -13.65 0.99
CA ASP A 24 18.23 -13.08 -0.08
C ASP A 24 19.64 -12.70 0.37
N ASP A 25 19.78 -12.00 1.52
CA ASP A 25 21.10 -11.61 2.05
C ASP A 25 21.96 -12.83 2.37
N MET A 26 21.34 -13.88 2.92
CA MET A 26 22.06 -15.07 3.33
C MET A 26 22.39 -15.97 2.13
N VAL A 27 21.51 -16.08 1.12
CA VAL A 27 21.83 -16.77 -0.14
C VAL A 27 22.97 -16.05 -0.84
N ARG A 28 22.94 -14.71 -0.90
CA ARG A 28 24.01 -13.91 -1.49
C ARG A 28 25.34 -14.14 -0.76
N LEU A 29 25.33 -14.10 0.58
CA LEU A 29 26.52 -14.37 1.38
C LEU A 29 27.07 -15.78 1.10
N MET A 30 26.21 -16.79 1.04
CA MET A 30 26.62 -18.15 0.69
C MET A 30 27.19 -18.23 -0.73
N LEU A 31 26.61 -17.52 -1.70
CA LEU A 31 27.11 -17.51 -3.07
C LEU A 31 28.52 -16.93 -3.16
N ILE A 32 28.80 -15.80 -2.50
CA ILE A 32 30.11 -15.12 -2.58
C ILE A 32 31.17 -15.72 -1.66
N GLN A 33 30.77 -16.50 -0.65
CA GLN A 33 31.71 -17.14 0.26
C GLN A 33 32.53 -18.20 -0.49
N GLY A 34 33.83 -17.96 -0.69
CA GLY A 34 34.73 -18.94 -1.28
C GLY A 34 36.11 -18.40 -1.64
N GLN A 35 36.75 -19.02 -2.63
CA GLN A 35 38.11 -18.70 -3.07
C GLN A 35 38.19 -18.64 -4.59
N SER A 36 39.05 -17.77 -5.13
CA SER A 36 39.33 -17.68 -6.58
C SER A 36 38.07 -17.57 -7.45
N SER A 37 37.12 -16.72 -7.03
CA SER A 37 35.83 -16.48 -7.71
C SER A 37 34.82 -17.64 -7.69
N THR A 38 35.10 -18.72 -6.97
CA THR A 38 34.20 -19.88 -6.84
C THR A 38 33.59 -19.98 -5.45
N SER A 39 32.31 -20.34 -5.38
CA SER A 39 31.58 -20.52 -4.12
C SER A 39 32.00 -21.81 -3.42
N MET A 40 32.17 -21.74 -2.10
CA MET A 40 32.36 -22.91 -1.23
C MET A 40 31.04 -23.41 -0.61
N CYS A 41 29.93 -22.71 -0.83
CA CYS A 41 28.63 -23.02 -0.23
C CYS A 41 27.54 -23.37 -1.24
N VAL A 42 27.65 -22.88 -2.49
CA VAL A 42 26.65 -23.09 -3.54
C VAL A 42 27.23 -23.99 -4.62
N SER A 43 26.42 -24.96 -5.06
CA SER A 43 26.82 -25.92 -6.09
C SER A 43 25.85 -25.95 -7.27
N SER A 44 26.39 -26.20 -8.46
CA SER A 44 25.61 -26.44 -9.69
C SER A 44 25.15 -27.89 -9.86
N GLY A 45 25.51 -28.81 -8.95
CA GLY A 45 25.22 -30.24 -9.10
C GLY A 45 25.01 -30.99 -7.79
N ILE A 46 24.57 -32.25 -7.93
CA ILE A 46 24.33 -33.18 -6.81
C ILE A 46 25.65 -33.59 -6.14
N THR A 47 26.71 -33.74 -6.94
CA THR A 47 28.09 -33.74 -6.43
C THR A 47 28.56 -32.31 -6.38
N PHE A 48 29.13 -31.88 -5.25
CA PHE A 48 29.55 -30.50 -5.06
C PHE A 48 30.55 -30.08 -6.14
N THR A 49 30.04 -29.27 -7.06
CA THR A 49 30.77 -28.53 -8.08
C THR A 49 30.56 -27.06 -7.77
N ALA A 50 31.62 -26.37 -7.34
CA ALA A 50 31.57 -24.96 -6.96
C ALA A 50 31.09 -24.11 -8.15
N VAL A 51 30.13 -23.23 -7.90
CA VAL A 51 29.69 -22.25 -8.91
C VAL A 51 30.65 -21.06 -8.95
N THR A 52 30.82 -20.46 -10.13
CA THR A 52 31.54 -19.19 -10.26
C THR A 52 30.57 -18.05 -9.98
N TYR A 53 30.70 -17.39 -8.83
CA TYR A 53 29.64 -16.47 -8.38
C TYR A 53 29.43 -15.27 -9.31
N THR A 54 30.46 -14.84 -10.05
CA THR A 54 30.36 -13.73 -11.00
C THR A 54 29.57 -14.05 -12.26
N SER A 55 29.31 -15.34 -12.53
CA SER A 55 28.48 -15.80 -13.66
C SER A 55 27.11 -16.31 -13.23
N GLU A 56 26.85 -16.40 -11.92
CA GLU A 56 25.57 -16.84 -11.38
C GLU A 56 24.66 -15.65 -11.10
N THR A 57 23.38 -15.81 -11.46
CA THR A 57 22.33 -14.86 -11.11
C THR A 57 21.34 -15.56 -10.18
N LEU A 58 21.18 -15.04 -8.97
CA LEU A 58 20.19 -15.52 -8.03
C LEU A 58 18.79 -15.04 -8.45
N PRO A 59 17.78 -15.91 -8.49
CA PRO A 59 16.40 -15.45 -8.72
C PRO A 59 15.91 -14.60 -7.53
N GLY A 60 14.84 -13.83 -7.72
CA GLY A 60 14.21 -13.04 -6.65
C GLY A 60 14.63 -11.58 -6.64
N CYS A 61 14.73 -10.95 -5.46
CA CYS A 61 15.02 -9.51 -5.36
C CYS A 61 16.49 -9.18 -5.66
N THR A 62 17.34 -10.19 -5.86
CA THR A 62 18.76 -10.06 -6.20
C THR A 62 19.09 -10.52 -7.63
N ALA A 63 18.14 -10.48 -8.57
CA ALA A 63 18.31 -11.00 -9.94
C ALA A 63 19.22 -10.17 -10.87
N THR A 64 20.18 -9.43 -10.31
CA THR A 64 21.20 -8.70 -11.05
C THR A 64 22.47 -9.52 -11.20
N SER A 65 23.32 -9.16 -12.16
CA SER A 65 24.66 -9.76 -12.31
C SER A 65 25.57 -9.56 -11.09
N GLU A 66 25.27 -8.58 -10.24
CA GLU A 66 25.99 -8.30 -8.99
C GLU A 66 25.35 -8.95 -7.77
N ASN A 67 24.22 -9.64 -7.97
CA ASN A 67 23.38 -10.21 -6.92
C ASN A 67 23.00 -9.18 -5.84
N THR A 68 22.80 -7.92 -6.24
CA THR A 68 22.37 -6.80 -5.39
C THR A 68 20.86 -6.64 -5.39
N GLU A 69 20.33 -6.10 -4.29
CA GLU A 69 18.92 -5.78 -4.16
C GLU A 69 18.42 -4.87 -5.28
N THR A 70 17.22 -5.15 -5.77
CA THR A 70 16.51 -4.32 -6.72
C THR A 70 15.16 -3.94 -6.16
N LEU A 71 14.76 -2.70 -6.40
CA LEU A 71 13.40 -2.29 -6.10
C LEU A 71 12.43 -3.06 -7.00
N PRO A 72 11.27 -3.50 -6.48
CA PRO A 72 10.23 -4.09 -7.30
C PRO A 72 9.84 -3.16 -8.46
N ASP A 73 9.53 -3.74 -9.62
CA ASP A 73 9.02 -2.98 -10.76
C ASP A 73 7.72 -2.25 -10.38
N GLU A 74 7.64 -0.94 -10.68
CA GLU A 74 6.44 -0.13 -10.46
C GLU A 74 5.24 -0.63 -11.27
N LYS A 75 5.48 -1.34 -12.38
CA LYS A 75 4.45 -1.97 -13.21
C LYS A 75 4.13 -3.36 -12.69
N LEU A 76 3.59 -3.44 -11.48
CA LEU A 76 3.08 -4.69 -10.93
C LEU A 76 1.95 -5.23 -11.84
N LYS A 77 2.26 -6.29 -12.58
CA LYS A 77 1.24 -7.17 -13.16
C LYS A 77 0.63 -7.98 -12.01
N GLU A 78 -0.67 -8.24 -12.08
CA GLU A 78 -1.34 -9.15 -11.15
C GLU A 78 -0.61 -10.50 -11.18
N GLN A 79 0.13 -10.81 -10.12
CA GLN A 79 0.80 -12.09 -9.95
C GLN A 79 0.08 -12.86 -8.85
N THR A 80 -0.12 -14.16 -9.10
CA THR A 80 -0.57 -15.06 -8.04
C THR A 80 0.62 -15.31 -7.13
N ILE A 81 0.55 -14.82 -5.91
CA ILE A 81 1.54 -15.05 -4.86
C ILE A 81 1.13 -16.32 -4.11
N ASP A 82 2.01 -17.31 -4.07
CA ASP A 82 1.81 -18.59 -3.36
C ASP A 82 3.00 -18.88 -2.46
N ILE A 83 3.06 -18.21 -1.31
CA ILE A 83 4.20 -18.30 -0.38
C ILE A 83 4.20 -19.66 0.30
N LYS A 84 3.02 -20.15 0.70
CA LYS A 84 2.87 -21.47 1.33
C LYS A 84 3.30 -22.57 0.36
N GLY A 85 2.78 -22.57 -0.88
CA GLY A 85 3.13 -23.59 -1.87
C GLY A 85 4.62 -23.60 -2.16
N LYS A 86 5.27 -22.42 -2.24
CA LYS A 86 6.73 -22.33 -2.42
C LYS A 86 7.53 -22.89 -1.25
N PHE A 87 7.08 -22.67 -0.01
CA PHE A 87 7.71 -23.29 1.16
C PHE A 87 7.56 -24.83 1.13
N GLU A 88 6.38 -25.33 0.76
CA GLU A 88 6.09 -26.77 0.65
C GLU A 88 6.87 -27.45 -0.48
N GLU A 89 7.00 -26.78 -1.63
CA GLU A 89 7.80 -27.22 -2.79
C GLU A 89 9.30 -27.26 -2.48
N ALA A 90 9.77 -26.37 -1.60
CA ALA A 90 11.15 -26.35 -1.13
C ALA A 90 11.45 -27.49 -0.14
N ALA A 91 10.98 -28.72 -0.40
CA ALA A 91 11.35 -29.89 0.37
C ALA A 91 12.83 -30.27 0.13
N SER A 92 13.48 -30.89 1.12
CA SER A 92 14.82 -31.44 0.91
C SER A 92 14.72 -32.69 0.03
N ALA A 93 14.79 -32.56 -1.29
CA ALA A 93 14.90 -33.73 -2.16
C ALA A 93 15.79 -33.48 -3.37
N THR A 94 16.73 -34.43 -3.58
CA THR A 94 17.63 -34.65 -4.74
C THR A 94 18.68 -33.60 -5.10
N THR A 95 18.52 -32.32 -4.75
CA THR A 95 19.53 -31.25 -4.96
C THR A 95 19.98 -30.59 -3.65
N GLY A 96 19.69 -31.23 -2.51
CA GLY A 96 19.89 -30.68 -1.17
C GLY A 96 21.34 -30.60 -0.69
N ILE A 97 21.49 -30.27 0.60
CA ILE A 97 22.76 -30.19 1.33
C ILE A 97 23.54 -31.49 1.15
N THR A 98 24.67 -31.42 0.46
CA THR A 98 25.52 -32.59 0.18
C THR A 98 26.53 -32.79 1.32
N ALA A 99 27.05 -34.01 1.47
CA ALA A 99 28.08 -34.32 2.47
C ALA A 99 29.39 -33.53 2.26
N SER A 100 29.59 -32.96 1.07
CA SER A 100 30.73 -32.11 0.68
C SER A 100 30.72 -30.70 1.29
N GLY A 101 29.84 -30.42 2.26
CA GLY A 101 29.66 -29.12 2.91
C GLY A 101 30.77 -28.65 3.86
N THR A 102 31.87 -29.41 4.05
CA THR A 102 32.99 -28.99 4.92
C THR A 102 33.65 -27.68 4.49
N SER A 103 33.50 -27.31 3.22
CA SER A 103 34.01 -26.06 2.65
C SER A 103 33.15 -24.84 3.04
N CYS A 104 31.86 -25.04 3.33
CA CYS A 104 30.97 -23.97 3.71
C CYS A 104 30.94 -23.79 5.23
N LEU A 105 31.87 -22.99 5.75
CA LEU A 105 32.00 -22.76 7.19
C LEU A 105 30.74 -22.14 7.83
N ILE A 106 29.88 -21.49 7.03
CA ILE A 106 28.63 -20.89 7.50
C ILE A 106 27.58 -21.95 7.87
N MET A 107 27.71 -23.20 7.42
CA MET A 107 26.72 -24.27 7.69
C MET A 107 26.90 -24.94 9.06
N HIS A 108 27.97 -24.63 9.78
CA HIS A 108 28.31 -25.26 11.05
C HIS A 108 28.44 -24.19 12.15
N HIS A 109 28.05 -24.53 13.37
CA HIS A 109 28.34 -23.72 14.56
C HIS A 109 29.54 -24.28 15.35
N GLY A 110 30.11 -23.49 16.26
CA GLY A 110 31.24 -23.88 17.11
C GLY A 110 32.61 -23.36 16.65
N ALA A 111 33.69 -23.98 17.12
CA ALA A 111 35.07 -23.47 17.01
C ALA A 111 35.61 -23.29 15.57
N SER A 112 34.93 -23.83 14.56
CA SER A 112 35.30 -23.73 13.15
C SER A 112 34.18 -23.16 12.27
N SER A 113 33.23 -22.47 12.89
CA SER A 113 32.13 -21.78 12.21
C SER A 113 32.60 -20.50 11.51
N GLY A 114 32.07 -20.25 10.32
CA GLY A 114 32.28 -18.99 9.58
C GLY A 114 31.59 -17.78 10.21
N LEU A 115 30.69 -18.02 11.17
CA LEU A 115 29.97 -16.98 11.91
C LEU A 115 30.45 -16.83 13.36
N GLY A 116 31.55 -17.50 13.73
CA GLY A 116 32.11 -17.48 15.08
C GLY A 116 31.59 -18.59 16.01
N GLN A 117 32.10 -18.62 17.24
CA GLN A 117 31.75 -19.63 18.24
C GLN A 117 30.35 -19.39 18.80
N ALA A 118 29.41 -20.25 18.42
CA ALA A 118 28.06 -20.29 18.97
C ALA A 118 27.80 -21.64 19.65
N ASP A 119 27.22 -21.59 20.85
CA ASP A 119 26.87 -22.76 21.66
C ASP A 119 25.71 -23.58 21.06
N THR A 120 24.87 -22.94 20.25
CA THR A 120 23.74 -23.55 19.55
C THR A 120 23.70 -23.16 18.09
N GLY A 121 23.24 -24.07 17.22
CA GLY A 121 23.09 -23.80 15.79
C GLY A 121 22.07 -22.72 15.49
N ALA A 122 22.46 -21.76 14.64
CA ALA A 122 21.57 -20.71 14.18
C ALA A 122 20.59 -21.23 13.11
N MET A 123 19.48 -20.50 12.98
CA MET A 123 18.50 -20.64 11.91
C MET A 123 18.80 -19.60 10.82
N LEU A 124 19.30 -20.06 9.69
CA LEU A 124 19.70 -19.26 8.53
C LEU A 124 18.58 -19.29 7.46
N LEU A 125 18.70 -18.42 6.44
CA LEU A 125 17.79 -18.37 5.29
C LEU A 125 16.32 -18.24 5.70
N GLY A 126 16.02 -17.27 6.57
CA GLY A 126 14.66 -17.09 7.09
C GLY A 126 14.12 -18.25 7.96
N GLY A 127 14.97 -19.21 8.33
CA GLY A 127 14.59 -20.42 9.06
C GLY A 127 14.65 -21.70 8.22
N LEU A 128 14.93 -21.61 6.92
CA LEU A 128 14.97 -22.77 6.03
C LEU A 128 16.19 -23.68 6.26
N LEU A 129 17.22 -23.19 6.94
CA LEU A 129 18.45 -23.95 7.18
C LEU A 129 18.87 -23.86 8.65
N GLN A 130 18.94 -25.00 9.33
CA GLN A 130 19.48 -25.10 10.68
C GLN A 130 20.93 -25.57 10.62
N GLN A 131 21.85 -24.80 11.20
CA GLN A 131 23.27 -25.19 11.30
C GLN A 131 23.45 -26.50 12.06
N SER A 132 24.49 -27.26 11.70
CA SER A 132 24.92 -28.44 12.46
C SER A 132 26.02 -28.10 13.46
N SER A 133 26.26 -29.01 14.42
CA SER A 133 27.18 -28.79 15.55
C SER A 133 28.66 -29.05 15.28
N ALA A 134 28.99 -29.61 14.11
CA ALA A 134 30.37 -29.94 13.77
C ALA A 134 30.62 -29.87 12.27
N VAL A 135 31.85 -29.50 11.92
CA VAL A 135 32.37 -29.59 10.55
C VAL A 135 32.24 -31.03 10.05
N GLY A 136 31.71 -31.20 8.84
CA GLY A 136 31.48 -32.52 8.23
C GLY A 136 30.14 -33.16 8.59
N THR A 137 29.32 -32.54 9.45
CA THR A 137 27.91 -32.93 9.63
C THR A 137 27.03 -32.04 8.78
N ALA A 138 26.14 -32.61 7.97
CA ALA A 138 25.23 -31.82 7.14
C ALA A 138 24.33 -30.92 8.00
N ALA A 139 24.19 -29.65 7.61
CA ALA A 139 23.13 -28.80 8.15
C ALA A 139 21.75 -29.41 7.83
N THR A 140 20.74 -29.06 8.61
CA THR A 140 19.39 -29.59 8.42
C THR A 140 18.54 -28.60 7.64
N TRP A 141 18.06 -29.02 6.47
CA TRP A 141 17.06 -28.26 5.72
C TRP A 141 15.69 -28.37 6.39
N LYS A 142 14.97 -27.26 6.43
CA LYS A 142 13.69 -27.10 7.14
C LYS A 142 12.56 -26.60 6.24
N GLY A 143 12.78 -26.47 4.94
CA GLY A 143 11.68 -26.32 3.98
C GLY A 143 10.90 -27.62 3.81
N GLY A 144 9.79 -27.55 3.09
CA GLY A 144 8.91 -28.67 2.80
C GLY A 144 7.71 -28.80 3.73
N SER A 145 6.70 -29.54 3.26
CA SER A 145 5.39 -29.66 3.91
C SER A 145 5.46 -30.19 5.35
N THR A 146 6.43 -31.05 5.67
CA THR A 146 6.61 -31.62 7.02
C THR A 146 6.99 -30.58 8.07
N ASN A 147 7.61 -29.46 7.66
CA ASN A 147 8.06 -28.41 8.56
C ASN A 147 7.15 -27.17 8.52
N LEU A 148 6.07 -27.19 7.73
CA LEU A 148 5.22 -26.02 7.51
C LEU A 148 4.59 -25.53 8.82
N GLN A 149 4.11 -26.43 9.68
CA GLN A 149 3.43 -26.05 10.92
C GLN A 149 4.38 -25.50 12.00
N THR A 150 5.68 -25.81 11.94
CA THR A 150 6.65 -25.44 12.97
C THR A 150 7.52 -24.28 12.49
N ILE A 151 8.33 -24.51 11.46
CA ILE A 151 9.27 -23.53 10.91
C ILE A 151 8.58 -22.64 9.86
N GLY A 152 7.69 -23.23 9.06
CA GLY A 152 6.95 -22.53 8.00
C GLY A 152 5.75 -21.71 8.48
N ALA A 153 5.52 -21.60 9.80
CA ALA A 153 4.32 -20.97 10.35
C ALA A 153 4.22 -19.49 9.94
N ALA A 154 5.33 -18.76 10.00
CA ALA A 154 5.38 -17.35 9.57
C ALA A 154 5.06 -17.20 8.07
N TYR A 155 5.57 -18.10 7.22
CA TYR A 155 5.28 -18.11 5.78
C TYR A 155 3.79 -18.39 5.52
N SER A 156 3.19 -19.32 6.28
CA SER A 156 1.76 -19.65 6.18
C SER A 156 0.86 -18.48 6.62
N THR A 157 1.25 -17.76 7.66
CA THR A 157 0.54 -16.57 8.13
C THR A 157 0.56 -15.48 7.06
N VAL A 158 1.74 -15.16 6.52
CA VAL A 158 1.89 -14.15 5.46
C VAL A 158 1.09 -14.54 4.20
N ASP A 159 1.10 -15.82 3.80
CA ASP A 159 0.28 -16.32 2.68
C ASP A 159 -1.23 -16.11 2.94
N THR A 160 -1.69 -16.44 4.14
CA THR A 160 -3.10 -16.31 4.53
C THR A 160 -3.54 -14.85 4.54
N GLU A 161 -2.76 -13.97 5.16
CA GLU A 161 -3.03 -12.54 5.23
C GLU A 161 -3.02 -11.89 3.83
N GLN A 162 -2.09 -12.30 2.96
CA GLN A 162 -2.06 -11.86 1.56
C GLN A 162 -3.33 -12.26 0.82
N ARG A 163 -3.79 -13.51 0.96
CA ARG A 163 -5.03 -13.97 0.32
C ARG A 163 -6.25 -13.19 0.82
N GLN A 164 -6.31 -12.94 2.13
CA GLN A 164 -7.40 -12.15 2.73
C GLN A 164 -7.40 -10.71 2.23
N PHE A 165 -6.24 -10.07 2.18
CA PHE A 165 -6.09 -8.70 1.66
C PHE A 165 -6.51 -8.60 0.18
N MET A 166 -6.03 -9.52 -0.66
CA MET A 166 -6.42 -9.56 -2.08
C MET A 166 -7.91 -9.84 -2.27
N ALA A 167 -8.51 -10.71 -1.44
CA ALA A 167 -9.94 -10.94 -1.47
C ALA A 167 -10.73 -9.67 -1.10
N ALA A 168 -10.29 -8.92 -0.09
CA ALA A 168 -10.91 -7.66 0.30
C ALA A 168 -10.82 -6.60 -0.80
N ILE A 169 -9.66 -6.45 -1.47
CA ILE A 169 -9.52 -5.55 -2.63
C ILE A 169 -10.46 -5.96 -3.76
N ARG A 170 -10.47 -7.25 -4.14
CA ARG A 170 -11.33 -7.74 -5.22
C ARG A 170 -12.81 -7.53 -4.94
N GLN A 171 -13.23 -7.65 -3.68
CA GLN A 171 -14.60 -7.34 -3.28
C GLN A 171 -14.94 -5.86 -3.52
N HIS A 172 -14.03 -4.94 -3.20
CA HIS A 172 -14.22 -3.52 -3.47
C HIS A 172 -14.23 -3.21 -4.97
N ASP A 173 -13.33 -3.81 -5.75
CA ASP A 173 -13.30 -3.64 -7.21
C ASP A 173 -14.57 -4.18 -7.89
N ASP A 174 -15.09 -5.32 -7.43
CA ASP A 174 -16.34 -5.90 -7.93
C ASP A 174 -17.53 -4.97 -7.65
N ILE A 175 -17.66 -4.48 -6.41
CA ILE A 175 -18.70 -3.52 -6.05
C ILE A 175 -18.58 -2.24 -6.89
N ASN A 176 -17.38 -1.69 -7.06
CA ASN A 176 -17.14 -0.50 -7.88
C ASN A 176 -17.52 -0.73 -9.35
N LYS A 177 -17.14 -1.87 -9.93
CA LYS A 177 -17.54 -2.24 -11.31
C LYS A 177 -19.06 -2.32 -11.43
N LYS A 178 -19.75 -2.92 -10.47
CA LYS A 178 -21.22 -3.01 -10.46
C LYS A 178 -21.89 -1.65 -10.31
N LEU A 179 -21.35 -0.76 -9.48
CA LEU A 179 -21.83 0.63 -9.33
C LEU A 179 -21.61 1.43 -10.62
N LEU A 180 -20.48 1.25 -11.30
CA LEU A 180 -20.22 1.90 -12.61
C LEU A 180 -21.23 1.45 -13.68
N LYS A 181 -21.74 0.22 -13.62
CA LYS A 181 -22.81 -0.23 -14.55
C LYS A 181 -24.14 0.50 -14.34
N LEU A 182 -24.41 1.03 -13.14
CA LEU A 182 -25.61 1.84 -12.89
C LEU A 182 -25.61 3.18 -13.64
N ILE A 183 -24.44 3.66 -14.04
CA ILE A 183 -24.30 4.90 -14.81
C ILE A 183 -24.08 4.67 -16.30
N GLY A 184 -24.03 3.40 -16.73
CA GLY A 184 -23.86 3.00 -18.12
C GLY A 184 -25.16 3.09 -18.94
N THR A 185 -25.00 3.14 -20.26
CA THR A 185 -26.12 3.23 -21.23
C THR A 185 -26.60 1.88 -21.73
N GLU A 186 -25.87 0.80 -21.44
CA GLU A 186 -26.23 -0.55 -21.88
C GLU A 186 -27.44 -1.08 -21.09
N GLU A 187 -28.50 -1.47 -21.79
CA GLU A 187 -29.70 -2.02 -21.16
C GLU A 187 -29.45 -3.38 -20.51
N ASN A 188 -30.07 -3.64 -19.36
CA ASN A 188 -29.96 -4.90 -18.62
C ASN A 188 -28.52 -5.25 -18.16
N SER A 189 -27.61 -4.27 -18.21
CA SER A 189 -26.23 -4.41 -17.78
C SER A 189 -26.07 -4.33 -16.27
N ALA A 190 -27.04 -3.75 -15.54
CA ALA A 190 -26.98 -3.66 -14.10
C ALA A 190 -26.97 -5.06 -13.46
N GLU A 191 -26.15 -5.21 -12.43
CA GLU A 191 -26.00 -6.46 -11.69
C GLU A 191 -26.54 -6.35 -10.26
N GLU A 192 -26.65 -7.48 -9.57
CA GLU A 192 -26.95 -7.47 -8.14
C GLU A 192 -25.79 -6.85 -7.36
N ILE A 193 -26.13 -5.92 -6.46
CA ILE A 193 -25.17 -5.21 -5.62
C ILE A 193 -25.38 -5.65 -4.18
N VAL A 194 -24.32 -6.19 -3.58
CA VAL A 194 -24.30 -6.58 -2.17
C VAL A 194 -23.42 -5.59 -1.41
N ILE A 195 -24.01 -4.96 -0.40
CA ILE A 195 -23.33 -4.05 0.52
C ILE A 195 -23.28 -4.74 1.87
N GLU A 196 -22.11 -5.19 2.29
CA GLU A 196 -21.93 -5.85 3.58
C GLU A 196 -22.17 -4.88 4.75
N ALA A 197 -22.46 -5.44 5.93
CA ALA A 197 -22.59 -4.64 7.14
C ALA A 197 -21.30 -3.86 7.43
N GLY A 198 -21.41 -2.59 7.82
CA GLY A 198 -20.26 -1.73 8.10
C GLY A 198 -19.40 -1.32 6.88
N ALA A 199 -19.85 -1.61 5.65
CA ALA A 199 -19.07 -1.34 4.45
C ALA A 199 -18.81 0.15 4.17
N ILE A 200 -19.67 1.07 4.65
CA ILE A 200 -19.53 2.51 4.42
C ILE A 200 -18.73 3.17 5.55
N TYR A 201 -19.11 2.89 6.80
CA TYR A 201 -18.38 3.25 8.02
C TYR A 201 -18.84 2.32 9.15
N ASP A 202 -18.21 2.42 10.33
CA ASP A 202 -18.54 1.59 11.49
C ASP A 202 -20.05 1.54 11.75
N ASN A 203 -20.60 0.32 11.71
CA ASN A 203 -22.03 0.01 11.89
C ASN A 203 -22.99 0.57 10.80
N HIS A 204 -22.49 0.92 9.61
CA HIS A 204 -23.34 1.34 8.50
C HIS A 204 -22.99 0.70 7.13
N PRO A 205 -23.94 0.00 6.49
CA PRO A 205 -25.26 -0.37 7.01
C PRO A 205 -25.13 -1.33 8.22
N LYS A 206 -26.09 -1.32 9.14
CA LYS A 206 -26.07 -2.21 10.33
C LYS A 206 -26.09 -3.69 9.97
N GLU A 207 -26.71 -4.01 8.85
CA GLU A 207 -26.88 -5.36 8.34
C GLU A 207 -26.53 -5.36 6.85
N LYS A 208 -26.14 -6.53 6.33
CA LYS A 208 -25.96 -6.76 4.90
C LYS A 208 -27.20 -6.31 4.13
N LYS A 209 -27.00 -5.54 3.07
CA LYS A 209 -28.05 -5.08 2.16
C LYS A 209 -27.79 -5.62 0.76
N THR A 210 -28.83 -6.19 0.16
CA THR A 210 -28.79 -6.66 -1.23
C THR A 210 -29.73 -5.81 -2.09
N ILE A 211 -29.20 -5.21 -3.14
CA ILE A 211 -29.95 -4.57 -4.21
C ILE A 211 -30.03 -5.58 -5.34
N SER A 212 -31.18 -6.26 -5.44
CA SER A 212 -31.47 -7.23 -6.50
C SER A 212 -31.27 -6.63 -7.90
N LYS A 213 -30.90 -7.45 -8.88
CA LYS A 213 -30.72 -7.05 -10.28
C LYS A 213 -31.86 -6.18 -10.84
N SER A 214 -33.12 -6.54 -10.59
CA SER A 214 -34.28 -5.76 -11.08
C SER A 214 -34.35 -4.35 -10.51
N LYS A 215 -34.04 -4.18 -9.22
CA LYS A 215 -33.94 -2.88 -8.55
C LYS A 215 -32.73 -2.09 -9.05
N ALA A 216 -31.59 -2.74 -9.25
CA ALA A 216 -30.40 -2.12 -9.83
C ALA A 216 -30.69 -1.58 -11.24
N GLU A 217 -31.42 -2.32 -12.06
CA GLU A 217 -31.83 -1.90 -13.40
C GLU A 217 -32.84 -0.73 -13.37
N ALA A 218 -33.76 -0.74 -12.40
CA ALA A 218 -34.67 0.40 -12.19
C ALA A 218 -33.91 1.68 -11.80
N ILE A 219 -32.90 1.54 -10.94
CA ILE A 219 -32.00 2.65 -10.55
C ILE A 219 -31.22 3.15 -11.77
N ARG A 220 -30.65 2.25 -12.59
CA ARG A 220 -29.95 2.61 -13.84
C ARG A 220 -30.85 3.45 -14.75
N LYS A 221 -32.09 3.00 -14.99
CA LYS A 221 -33.07 3.73 -15.82
C LYS A 221 -33.44 5.09 -15.23
N MET A 222 -33.59 5.19 -13.91
CA MET A 222 -33.83 6.48 -13.25
C MET A 222 -32.65 7.45 -13.45
N ILE A 223 -31.42 6.98 -13.29
CA ILE A 223 -30.20 7.78 -13.53
C ILE A 223 -30.12 8.21 -15.00
N GLU A 224 -30.38 7.30 -15.93
CA GLU A 224 -30.38 7.58 -17.37
C GLU A 224 -31.43 8.64 -17.74
N ASN A 225 -32.66 8.50 -17.24
CA ASN A 225 -33.75 9.45 -17.49
C ASN A 225 -33.44 10.84 -16.89
N TYR A 226 -32.88 10.87 -15.68
CA TYR A 226 -32.45 12.12 -15.04
C TYR A 226 -31.40 12.83 -15.89
N ARG A 227 -30.39 12.09 -16.39
CA ARG A 227 -29.35 12.65 -17.25
C ARG A 227 -29.88 13.14 -18.59
N LYS A 228 -30.76 12.38 -19.24
CA LYS A 228 -31.39 12.79 -20.51
C LYS A 228 -32.26 14.04 -20.37
N ALA A 229 -32.86 14.25 -19.20
CA ALA A 229 -33.69 15.43 -18.92
C ALA A 229 -32.86 16.72 -18.73
N LEU A 230 -31.55 16.60 -18.49
CA LEU A 230 -30.62 17.72 -18.33
C LEU A 230 -29.84 17.92 -19.64
N GLN A 231 -29.85 19.13 -20.20
CA GLN A 231 -28.96 19.50 -21.31
C GLN A 231 -27.49 19.43 -20.84
N GLU A 232 -26.53 19.09 -21.73
CA GLU A 232 -25.10 18.89 -21.37
C GLU A 232 -24.56 19.98 -20.45
N ASP A 233 -24.81 21.26 -20.77
CA ASP A 233 -24.34 22.42 -20.00
C ASP A 233 -24.91 22.49 -18.57
N LYS A 234 -26.15 21.99 -18.38
CA LYS A 234 -26.79 21.91 -17.07
C LYS A 234 -26.31 20.69 -16.29
N LEU A 235 -26.04 19.59 -16.98
CA LEU A 235 -25.51 18.37 -16.38
C LEU A 235 -24.08 18.60 -15.85
N ASP A 236 -23.24 19.28 -16.62
CA ASP A 236 -21.90 19.67 -16.19
C ASP A 236 -21.95 20.62 -15.00
N LYS A 237 -22.85 21.60 -15.02
CA LYS A 237 -23.03 22.53 -13.89
C LYS A 237 -23.49 21.82 -12.61
N GLU A 238 -24.46 20.90 -12.69
CA GLU A 238 -24.88 20.12 -11.52
C GLU A 238 -23.77 19.19 -11.03
N ARG A 239 -22.96 18.64 -11.95
CA ARG A 239 -21.81 17.82 -11.60
C ARG A 239 -20.74 18.64 -10.87
N ASP A 240 -20.46 19.85 -11.35
CA ASP A 240 -19.55 20.81 -10.71
C ASP A 240 -20.07 21.21 -9.33
N ASP A 241 -21.36 21.53 -9.19
CA ASP A 241 -21.98 21.88 -7.91
C ASP A 241 -21.93 20.70 -6.91
N PHE A 242 -22.15 19.46 -7.39
CA PHE A 242 -22.00 18.25 -6.59
C PHE A 242 -20.56 18.06 -6.11
N PHE A 243 -19.57 18.20 -6.99
CA PHE A 243 -18.15 18.10 -6.61
C PHE A 243 -17.73 19.23 -5.67
N LEU A 244 -18.22 20.45 -5.86
CA LEU A 244 -18.03 21.56 -4.94
C LEU A 244 -18.56 21.21 -3.54
N LYS A 245 -19.78 20.66 -3.49
CA LYS A 245 -20.40 20.24 -2.22
C LYS A 245 -19.62 19.11 -1.55
N GLN A 246 -19.12 18.14 -2.31
CA GLN A 246 -18.24 17.08 -1.79
C GLN A 246 -16.90 17.64 -1.27
N LEU A 247 -16.29 18.59 -1.98
CA LEU A 247 -15.10 19.32 -1.51
C LEU A 247 -15.36 20.03 -0.19
N TYR A 248 -16.50 20.72 -0.05
CA TYR A 248 -16.88 21.37 1.21
C TYR A 248 -17.09 20.37 2.36
N ILE A 249 -17.71 19.23 2.10
CA ILE A 249 -17.89 18.16 3.09
C ILE A 249 -16.54 17.58 3.50
N ASN A 250 -15.62 17.33 2.55
CA ASN A 250 -14.28 16.81 2.82
C ASN A 250 -13.41 17.81 3.59
N ILE A 251 -13.50 19.10 3.28
CA ILE A 251 -12.86 20.17 4.08
C ILE A 251 -13.38 20.12 5.52
N THR A 252 -14.71 20.04 5.69
CA THR A 252 -15.33 19.96 7.02
C THR A 252 -14.92 18.69 7.77
N ALA A 253 -14.79 17.55 7.09
CA ALA A 253 -14.32 16.29 7.67
C ALA A 253 -12.84 16.35 8.09
N CYS A 254 -11.99 17.03 7.30
CA CYS A 254 -10.62 17.35 7.68
C CYS A 254 -10.57 18.27 8.92
N GLU A 255 -11.43 19.31 8.98
CA GLU A 255 -11.55 20.21 10.13
C GLU A 255 -12.05 19.48 11.39
N MET A 256 -12.94 18.49 11.26
CA MET A 256 -13.40 17.68 12.40
C MET A 256 -12.40 16.58 12.81
N GLY A 257 -11.57 16.08 11.88
CA GLY A 257 -10.51 15.09 12.15
C GLY A 257 -9.28 15.71 12.81
N ALA A 258 -9.02 17.00 12.56
CA ALA A 258 -8.13 17.82 13.36
C ALA A 258 -8.85 18.21 14.65
N LYS A 259 -8.68 17.43 15.72
CA LYS A 259 -9.05 17.91 17.07
C LYS A 259 -8.49 19.33 17.23
N PRO A 260 -9.25 20.30 17.76
CA PRO A 260 -8.77 21.66 17.97
C PRO A 260 -7.64 21.62 18.99
N ASN A 261 -6.40 21.51 18.53
CA ASN A 261 -5.26 21.86 19.34
C ASN A 261 -5.27 23.39 19.37
N SER A 262 -5.36 23.99 20.55
CA SER A 262 -5.52 25.44 20.74
C SER A 262 -4.30 26.27 20.30
N LYS A 263 -3.38 25.70 19.50
CA LYS A 263 -2.12 26.29 19.10
C LYS A 263 -1.78 26.17 17.62
N GLU A 264 -2.56 25.46 16.80
CA GLU A 264 -2.34 25.39 15.35
C GLU A 264 -3.66 25.59 14.63
N ASN A 265 -3.94 26.84 14.27
CA ASN A 265 -5.02 27.13 13.33
C ASN A 265 -4.64 26.56 11.98
N CYS A 266 -5.41 25.58 11.47
CA CYS A 266 -5.46 25.33 10.04
C CYS A 266 -6.06 26.59 9.38
N GLU A 267 -5.21 27.52 8.93
CA GLU A 267 -5.64 28.66 8.15
C GLU A 267 -6.05 28.20 6.75
N VAL A 268 -7.31 27.80 6.60
CA VAL A 268 -7.99 27.85 5.30
C VAL A 268 -8.45 29.29 5.12
N THR A 269 -7.78 30.02 4.22
CA THR A 269 -8.10 31.42 3.91
C THR A 269 -9.49 31.50 3.26
N LYS A 270 -10.56 31.60 4.07
CA LYS A 270 -11.85 32.10 3.57
C LYS A 270 -11.60 33.52 3.05
N PRO A 271 -12.06 33.89 1.83
CA PRO A 271 -11.94 35.26 1.36
C PRO A 271 -12.75 36.16 2.31
N GLN A 272 -12.05 36.87 3.19
CA GLN A 272 -12.68 37.82 4.09
C GLN A 272 -13.25 38.98 3.27
N THR A 273 -14.53 39.25 3.45
CA THR A 273 -15.13 40.53 3.03
C THR A 273 -14.46 41.64 3.83
N VAL A 274 -13.63 42.45 3.16
CA VAL A 274 -12.94 43.58 3.78
C VAL A 274 -13.97 44.57 4.32
N LYS A 275 -14.07 44.68 5.66
CA LYS A 275 -14.83 45.73 6.35
C LYS A 275 -13.85 46.77 6.87
N CYS A 276 -13.95 48.00 6.38
CA CYS A 276 -13.11 49.12 6.86
C CYS A 276 -13.80 49.80 8.06
N ASP A 277 -14.00 49.07 9.17
CA ASP A 277 -14.61 49.64 10.38
C ASP A 277 -13.56 49.80 11.49
N GLY A 278 -13.20 51.05 11.79
CA GLY A 278 -12.21 51.40 12.82
C GLY A 278 -11.77 52.86 12.66
N THR A 279 -12.15 53.68 13.63
CA THR A 279 -11.91 55.13 13.69
C THR A 279 -10.45 55.44 14.02
N GLU A 280 -9.68 55.85 13.00
CA GLU A 280 -8.78 57.03 12.98
C GLU A 280 -8.00 57.07 11.64
N GLN A 281 -7.83 58.28 11.08
CA GLN A 281 -7.34 58.49 9.71
C GLN A 281 -5.91 57.97 9.47
N GLY A 282 -5.12 57.80 10.53
CA GLY A 282 -3.72 57.37 10.46
C GLY A 282 -3.51 55.88 10.14
N ASP A 283 -4.51 55.02 10.38
CA ASP A 283 -4.34 53.56 10.23
C ASP A 283 -4.96 52.98 8.96
N CYS A 284 -5.65 53.80 8.17
CA CYS A 284 -6.41 53.33 7.02
C CYS A 284 -5.60 53.06 5.76
N GLU A 285 -4.38 53.58 5.68
CA GLU A 285 -3.44 53.27 4.59
C GLU A 285 -2.67 51.95 4.83
N LYS A 286 -2.72 51.40 6.05
CA LYS A 286 -2.11 50.11 6.40
C LYS A 286 -3.01 48.91 6.08
N ALA A 287 -4.33 49.12 5.98
CA ALA A 287 -5.29 48.07 5.66
C ALA A 287 -5.47 47.92 4.14
N THR A 288 -5.12 46.75 3.60
CA THR A 288 -5.20 46.48 2.16
C THR A 288 -6.63 46.63 1.64
N GLY A 289 -6.83 47.55 0.69
CA GLY A 289 -8.14 47.80 0.07
C GLY A 289 -8.97 48.93 0.70
N CYS A 290 -8.48 49.58 1.77
CA CYS A 290 -9.08 50.78 2.36
C CYS A 290 -8.25 52.04 2.00
N LYS A 291 -8.89 53.21 1.94
CA LYS A 291 -8.24 54.53 1.78
C LYS A 291 -8.96 55.56 2.65
N GLY A 292 -8.19 56.48 3.24
CA GLY A 292 -8.75 57.62 3.97
C GLY A 292 -9.50 58.59 3.05
N ASN A 293 -10.74 58.93 3.39
CA ASN A 293 -11.49 60.00 2.74
C ASN A 293 -11.23 61.33 3.46
N LYS A 294 -10.46 62.21 2.83
CA LYS A 294 -10.08 63.53 3.39
C LYS A 294 -11.27 64.46 3.61
N THR A 295 -12.39 64.24 2.92
CA THR A 295 -13.59 65.10 3.00
C THR A 295 -14.52 64.73 4.16
N GLU A 296 -14.51 63.46 4.60
CA GLU A 296 -15.42 62.95 5.64
C GLU A 296 -14.70 62.47 6.92
N GLY A 297 -13.36 62.49 6.94
CA GLY A 297 -12.56 62.05 8.09
C GLY A 297 -12.68 60.56 8.41
N LYS A 298 -13.17 59.75 7.47
CA LYS A 298 -13.46 58.31 7.62
C LYS A 298 -12.79 57.48 6.53
N CYS A 299 -12.71 56.19 6.75
CA CYS A 299 -12.04 55.26 5.84
C CYS A 299 -13.04 54.58 4.93
N LYS A 300 -12.74 54.54 3.63
CA LYS A 300 -13.60 53.95 2.60
C LYS A 300 -12.85 52.86 1.83
N LEU A 301 -13.58 51.88 1.33
CA LEU A 301 -13.04 50.89 0.40
C LEU A 301 -12.57 51.56 -0.89
N THR A 302 -11.42 51.14 -1.39
CA THR A 302 -10.92 51.50 -2.72
C THR A 302 -11.87 51.03 -3.83
N GLU A 303 -11.90 51.73 -4.96
CA GLU A 303 -12.79 51.38 -6.08
C GLU A 303 -12.56 49.95 -6.60
N ALA A 304 -11.32 49.45 -6.53
CA ALA A 304 -11.00 48.08 -6.88
C ALA A 304 -11.68 47.07 -5.94
N ALA A 305 -11.64 47.31 -4.62
CA ALA A 305 -12.32 46.49 -3.63
C ALA A 305 -13.85 46.57 -3.75
N GLN A 306 -14.40 47.75 -4.07
CA GLN A 306 -15.83 47.90 -4.34
C GLN A 306 -16.29 47.15 -5.60
N LYS A 307 -15.48 47.15 -6.67
CA LYS A 307 -15.78 46.36 -7.88
C LYS A 307 -15.72 44.86 -7.63
N ALA A 308 -14.81 44.39 -6.77
CA ALA A 308 -14.71 42.99 -6.37
C ALA A 308 -15.95 42.54 -5.57
N LEU A 309 -16.40 43.35 -4.60
CA LEU A 309 -17.61 43.09 -3.81
C LEU A 309 -18.89 43.08 -4.69
N LYS A 310 -19.00 43.98 -5.67
CA LYS A 310 -20.14 44.01 -6.62
C LYS A 310 -20.18 42.81 -7.58
N LYS A 311 -19.03 42.18 -7.86
CA LYS A 311 -18.98 40.92 -8.64
C LYS A 311 -19.39 39.70 -7.82
N GLN A 312 -19.08 39.68 -6.52
CA GLN A 312 -19.50 38.61 -5.61
C GLN A 312 -21.00 38.67 -5.27
N SER A 313 -21.62 39.85 -5.26
CA SER A 313 -23.06 40.04 -4.96
C SER A 313 -23.98 39.94 -6.18
N LYS A 314 -23.44 39.65 -7.37
CA LYS A 314 -24.19 39.38 -8.61
C LYS A 314 -24.10 37.92 -9.09
N LYS A 315 -23.44 37.03 -8.34
CA LYS A 315 -23.46 35.58 -8.53
C LYS A 315 -24.42 34.95 -7.52
#